data_AF-K0RPY6-F1
#
_entry.id   AF-K0RPY6-F1
#
_cell.length_a   1.000
_cell.length_b   1.000
_cell.length_c   1.000
_cell.angle_alpha   90.00
_cell.angle_beta   90.00
_cell.angle_gamma   90.00
#
_symmetry.space_group_name_H-M   'P 1'
#
loop_
_entity.id
_entity.type
_entity.pdbx_description
1 polymer ?
#
loop_
_entity_poly.entity_id
_entity_poly.type
_entity_poly.pdbx_seq_one_letter_code
_entity_poly.pdbx_strand_id
1 'polypeptide(L)'
;MQQLFDEKNNDDKLANKYNYSNVERYADKNVKLGGPSALSADVIFCPYNYDQEHWGLGVIYVQQKRIDWYDSLLSNMDETRRQKVAKLMSGL
;
A
#
# COMPACT_ATOMS: atom_id res chain seq x y z
N MET A 1 13.42 1.07 11.52
CA MET A 1 12.03 1.57 11.38
C MET A 1 11.45 0.89 10.16
N GLN A 2 10.25 0.31 10.27
CA GLN A 2 9.62 -0.39 9.17
C GLN A 2 9.14 0.59 8.10
N GLN A 3 9.61 0.40 6.87
CA GLN A 3 9.27 1.16 5.68
C GLN A 3 8.13 0.48 4.91
N LEU A 4 7.47 1.24 4.02
CA LEU A 4 6.42 0.73 3.14
C LEU A 4 6.94 -0.36 2.18
N PHE A 5 8.18 -0.23 1.71
CA PHE A 5 8.80 -1.13 0.74
C PHE A 5 9.87 -1.99 1.41
N ASP A 6 9.76 -3.31 1.24
CA ASP A 6 10.63 -4.28 1.89
C ASP A 6 12.10 -4.13 1.47
N GLU A 7 12.38 -3.72 0.23
CA GLU A 7 13.76 -3.44 -0.21
C GLU A 7 14.45 -2.30 0.58
N LYS A 8 13.69 -1.54 1.37
CA LYS A 8 14.20 -0.44 2.21
C LYS A 8 14.26 -0.82 3.69
N ASN A 9 13.85 -2.04 4.04
CA ASN A 9 13.94 -2.55 5.40
C ASN A 9 15.31 -3.22 5.61
N ASN A 10 16.07 -2.76 6.61
CA ASN A 10 17.38 -3.33 6.97
C ASN A 10 17.29 -4.59 7.86
N ASP A 11 16.09 -4.92 8.35
CA ASP A 11 15.83 -6.09 9.19
C ASP A 11 14.86 -7.02 8.47
N ASP A 12 15.37 -8.18 8.04
CA ASP A 12 14.60 -9.20 7.32
C ASP A 12 13.38 -9.69 8.11
N LYS A 13 13.39 -9.56 9.44
CA LYS A 13 12.24 -9.95 10.29
C LYS A 13 11.03 -9.02 10.12
N LEU A 14 11.22 -7.86 9.49
CA LEU A 14 10.17 -6.89 9.20
C LEU A 14 9.57 -7.07 7.79
N ALA A 15 10.18 -7.88 6.93
CA ALA A 15 9.67 -8.14 5.60
C ALA A 15 8.25 -8.74 5.63
N ASN A 16 7.39 -8.32 4.71
CA ASN A 16 5.98 -8.73 4.58
C ASN A 16 5.11 -8.47 5.83
N LYS A 17 5.60 -7.71 6.82
CA LYS A 17 4.78 -7.26 7.94
C LYS A 17 4.20 -5.90 7.62
N TYR A 18 3.03 -5.61 8.16
CA TYR A 18 2.43 -4.30 8.07
C TYR A 18 2.51 -3.60 9.44
N ASN A 19 3.03 -2.38 9.48
CA ASN A 19 3.11 -1.59 10.71
C ASN A 19 1.90 -0.67 10.86
N TYR A 20 0.84 -1.15 11.51
CA TYR A 20 -0.34 -0.32 11.75
C TYR A 20 -0.04 0.89 12.65
N SER A 21 0.89 0.78 13.60
CA SER A 21 1.24 1.88 14.52
C SER A 21 1.72 3.15 13.80
N ASN A 22 2.30 3.02 12.60
CA ASN A 22 2.73 4.16 11.79
C ASN A 22 1.56 4.98 11.22
N VAL A 23 0.38 4.38 11.07
CA VAL A 23 -0.81 5.03 10.48
C VAL A 23 -2.01 5.08 11.43
N GLU A 24 -1.88 4.53 12.64
CA GLU A 24 -2.95 4.42 13.63
C GLU A 24 -3.61 5.78 13.89
N ARG A 25 -2.83 6.85 14.08
CA ARG A 25 -3.36 8.19 14.29
C ARG A 25 -4.17 8.72 13.10
N TYR A 26 -3.80 8.32 11.88
CA TYR A 26 -4.51 8.69 10.66
C TYR A 26 -5.85 7.94 10.58
N ALA A 27 -5.83 6.65 10.91
CA ALA A 27 -7.04 5.84 11.01
C ALA A 27 -7.97 6.35 12.12
N ASP A 28 -7.44 6.69 13.30
CA ASP A 28 -8.26 7.22 14.39
C ASP A 28 -8.96 8.52 14.00
N LYS A 29 -8.23 9.44 13.35
CA LYS A 29 -8.78 10.74 12.94
C LYS A 29 -9.84 10.62 11.84
N ASN A 30 -9.65 9.72 10.88
CA ASN A 30 -10.48 9.67 9.68
C ASN A 30 -11.49 8.50 9.66
N VAL A 31 -11.32 7.51 10.54
CA VAL A 31 -12.14 6.29 10.60
C VAL A 31 -12.88 6.15 11.94
N LYS A 32 -12.28 6.55 13.07
CA LYS A 32 -12.92 6.36 14.40
C LYS A 32 -13.73 7.56 14.90
N LEU A 33 -13.44 8.79 14.47
CA LEU A 33 -14.10 10.01 14.97
C LEU A 33 -15.40 10.40 14.24
N GLY A 34 -16.18 9.43 13.77
CA GLY A 34 -17.51 9.68 13.18
C GLY A 34 -17.53 9.89 11.65
N GLY A 35 -16.44 9.57 10.96
CA GLY A 35 -16.45 9.39 9.50
C GLY A 35 -17.11 8.07 9.10
N PRO A 36 -17.53 7.90 7.83
CA PRO A 36 -17.95 6.58 7.34
C PRO A 36 -16.84 5.57 7.62
N SER A 37 -17.19 4.44 8.24
CA SER A 37 -16.24 3.35 8.48
C SER A 37 -15.46 3.06 7.20
N ALA A 38 -14.15 2.86 7.28
CA ALA A 38 -13.34 2.50 6.11
C ALA A 38 -13.89 1.24 5.41
N LEU A 39 -14.57 0.37 6.17
CA LEU A 39 -15.25 -0.83 5.66
C LEU A 39 -16.58 -0.54 4.94
N SER A 40 -17.14 0.66 5.11
CA SER A 40 -18.34 1.12 4.44
C SER A 40 -18.07 1.88 3.13
N ALA A 41 -16.81 2.25 2.87
CA ALA A 41 -16.42 2.86 1.60
C ALA A 41 -16.57 1.86 0.45
N ASP A 42 -16.84 2.35 -0.76
CA ASP A 42 -16.72 1.54 -1.97
C ASP A 42 -15.26 1.39 -2.40
N VAL A 43 -14.53 2.52 -2.33
CA VAL A 43 -13.14 2.65 -2.79
C VAL A 43 -12.36 3.54 -1.83
N ILE A 44 -11.13 3.15 -1.50
CA ILE A 44 -10.14 3.97 -0.79
C ILE A 44 -8.96 4.22 -1.74
N PHE A 45 -8.60 5.49 -1.90
CA PHE A 45 -7.46 5.92 -2.70
C PHE A 45 -6.26 6.20 -1.79
N CYS A 46 -5.14 5.53 -2.08
CA CYS A 46 -3.90 5.61 -1.31
C CYS A 46 -2.77 6.08 -2.24
N PRO A 47 -2.63 7.40 -2.48
CA PRO A 47 -1.48 7.90 -3.22
C PRO A 47 -0.21 7.60 -2.43
N TYR A 48 0.81 7.09 -3.10
CA TYR A 48 2.09 6.81 -2.49
C TYR A 48 3.20 7.44 -3.32
N ASN A 49 4.29 7.77 -2.65
CA ASN A 49 5.44 8.37 -3.27
C ASN A 49 6.64 7.42 -3.15
N TYR A 50 7.27 7.13 -4.29
CA TYR A 50 8.53 6.42 -4.39
C TYR A 50 9.69 7.43 -4.34
N ASP A 51 10.46 7.39 -3.26
CA ASP A 51 11.76 8.08 -3.12
C ASP A 51 11.74 9.59 -3.36
N GLN A 52 10.60 10.25 -3.16
CA GLN A 52 10.38 11.68 -3.43
C GLN A 52 10.47 12.04 -4.93
N GLU A 53 10.51 11.04 -5.80
CA GLU A 53 10.74 11.19 -7.24
C GLU A 53 9.53 10.82 -8.07
N HIS A 54 8.76 9.81 -7.64
CA HIS A 54 7.64 9.28 -8.43
C HIS A 54 6.38 9.06 -7.58
N TRP A 55 5.22 9.27 -8.18
CA TRP A 55 3.93 9.04 -7.55
C TRP A 55 3.20 7.88 -8.21
N GLY A 56 2.72 6.96 -7.39
CA GLY A 56 1.76 5.95 -7.82
C GLY A 56 0.52 5.95 -6.93
N LEU A 57 -0.41 5.06 -7.26
CA LEU A 57 -1.70 5.01 -6.59
C LEU A 57 -2.07 3.56 -6.25
N GLY A 58 -2.23 3.28 -4.96
CA GLY A 58 -2.93 2.09 -4.49
C GLY A 58 -4.43 2.38 -4.43
N VAL A 59 -5.26 1.46 -4.92
CA VAL A 59 -6.71 1.57 -4.88
C VAL A 59 -7.28 0.34 -4.21
N ILE A 60 -8.00 0.55 -3.10
CA ILE A 60 -8.66 -0.53 -2.35
C ILE A 60 -10.14 -0.48 -2.68
N TYR A 61 -10.62 -1.46 -3.45
CA TYR A 61 -12.05 -1.67 -3.70
C TYR A 61 -12.61 -2.51 -2.56
N VAL A 62 -13.04 -1.85 -1.49
CA VAL A 62 -13.35 -2.44 -0.19
C VAL A 62 -14.41 -3.52 -0.29
N GLN A 63 -15.54 -3.23 -0.96
CA GLN A 63 -16.65 -4.19 -1.12
C GLN A 63 -16.26 -5.38 -2.01
N GLN A 64 -15.33 -5.16 -2.94
CA GLN A 64 -14.83 -6.19 -3.84
C GLN A 64 -13.67 -6.99 -3.24
N LYS A 65 -13.19 -6.62 -2.04
CA LYS A 65 -12.01 -7.19 -1.37
C LYS A 65 -10.79 -7.24 -2.30
N ARG A 66 -10.64 -6.22 -3.14
CA ARG A 66 -9.58 -6.14 -4.16
C ARG A 66 -8.70 -4.93 -3.90
N ILE A 67 -7.40 -5.10 -4.11
CA ILE A 67 -6.42 -4.02 -4.06
C ILE A 67 -5.70 -4.01 -5.41
N ASP A 68 -5.71 -2.87 -6.09
CA ASP A 68 -5.01 -2.67 -7.36
C ASP A 68 -3.93 -1.59 -7.20
N TRP A 69 -2.87 -1.70 -8.00
CA TRP A 69 -1.77 -0.75 -8.04
C TRP A 69 -1.71 -0.13 -9.43
N TYR A 70 -1.79 1.20 -9.47
CA TYR A 70 -1.67 1.99 -10.70
C TYR A 70 -0.39 2.81 -10.63
N ASP A 71 0.44 2.65 -11.65
CA ASP A 71 1.72 3.34 -11.76
C ASP A 71 1.92 3.76 -13.23
N SER A 72 1.97 5.06 -13.46
CA SER A 72 2.07 5.65 -14.80
C SER A 72 3.45 5.50 -15.45
N LEU A 73 4.48 5.16 -14.66
CA LEU A 73 5.84 4.90 -15.13
C LEU A 73 6.14 3.40 -15.28
N LEU A 74 5.12 2.53 -15.24
CA LEU A 74 5.26 1.07 -15.38
C LEU A 74 6.06 0.61 -16.61
N SER A 75 6.18 1.44 -17.66
CA SER A 75 7.02 1.15 -18.82
C SER A 75 8.52 1.03 -18.48
N ASN A 76 8.95 1.57 -17.34
CA ASN A 76 10.35 1.59 -16.91
C ASN A 76 10.61 0.74 -15.65
N MET A 77 9.62 -0.01 -15.15
CA MET A 77 9.84 -0.95 -14.05
C MET A 77 10.71 -2.12 -14.52
N ASP A 78 11.90 -2.23 -13.92
CA ASP A 78 12.79 -3.38 -14.00
C ASP A 78 12.00 -4.70 -13.77
N GLU A 79 12.28 -5.70 -14.61
CA GLU A 79 11.62 -7.01 -14.67
C GLU A 79 11.51 -7.66 -13.26
N THR A 80 12.55 -7.45 -12.44
CA THR A 80 12.66 -7.92 -11.06
C THR A 80 11.53 -7.41 -10.17
N ARG A 81 11.09 -6.17 -10.36
CA ARG A 81 10.01 -5.56 -9.57
C ARG A 81 8.64 -6.06 -9.99
N ARG A 82 8.39 -6.25 -11.29
CA ARG A 82 7.14 -6.85 -11.78
C ARG A 82 6.94 -8.24 -11.21
N GLN A 83 7.99 -9.04 -11.17
CA GLN A 83 7.95 -10.39 -10.59
C GLN A 83 7.68 -10.37 -9.09
N LYS A 84 8.23 -9.41 -8.34
CA LYS A 84 7.95 -9.27 -6.90
C LYS A 84 6.52 -8.83 -6.61
N VAL A 85 6.01 -7.84 -7.35
CA VAL A 85 4.60 -7.42 -7.23
C VAL A 85 3.68 -8.57 -7.60
N ALA A 86 3.91 -9.24 -8.74
CA ALA A 86 3.12 -10.40 -9.13
C ALA A 86 3.13 -11.52 -8.08
N LYS A 87 4.29 -11.77 -7.44
CA LYS A 87 4.41 -12.77 -6.36
C LYS A 87 3.64 -12.37 -5.09
N LEU A 88 3.71 -11.10 -4.69
CA LEU A 88 2.91 -10.56 -3.58
C LEU A 88 1.40 -10.69 -3.86
N MET A 89 0.98 -10.45 -5.11
CA MET A 89 -0.42 -10.53 -5.54
C MET A 89 -0.92 -11.97 -5.70
N SER A 90 -0.05 -12.94 -5.98
CA SER A 90 -0.41 -14.36 -6.13
C SER A 90 -0.65 -15.10 -4.81
N GLY A 91 -0.29 -14.48 -3.67
CA GLY A 91 -0.41 -15.05 -2.33
C GLY A 91 -1.60 -14.53 -1.53
N LEU A 92 -2.42 -13.66 -2.11
CA LEU A 92 -3.70 -13.18 -1.60
C LEU A 92 -4.85 -13.94 -2.28
#